data_AF-A0A355C7H7-F1
#
_entry.id   AF-A0A355C7H7-F1
#
_cell.length_a   1.000
_cell.length_b   1.000
_cell.length_c   1.000
_cell.angle_alpha   90.00
_cell.angle_beta   90.00
_cell.angle_gamma   90.00
#
_symmetry.space_group_name_H-M   'P 1'
#
loop_
_entity.id
_entity.type
_entity.pdbx_description
1 polymer ?
#
loop_
_entity_poly.entity_id
_entity_poly.type
_entity_poly.pdbx_seq_one_letter_code
_entity_poly.pdbx_strand_id
1 'polypeptide(L)'
;MNYSKTFQEIYNELQRVEDIGQVADYIPELAHINPNQFGIHLITVNGEYFAFGDADVKFSIQSIAKVFSFVLAYSRVKSNIWERMDLEPAGTPFNSLVQLEYDKGIPRNPFINAGAIVVCDILVDELASPRENVLSFIRSLTKSSTIDYNPLVAHSEKKSGFRNYALVNLM
;
A
#
# COMPACT_ATOMS: atom_id res chain seq x y z
N MET A 1 -25.89 -0.99 16.14
CA MET A 1 -24.79 -1.88 16.55
C MET A 1 -23.87 -1.07 17.45
N ASN A 2 -23.37 -1.61 18.57
CA ASN A 2 -22.48 -0.86 19.47
C ASN A 2 -21.02 -1.10 19.06
N TYR A 3 -20.53 -0.33 18.08
CA TYR A 3 -19.18 -0.51 17.54
C TYR A 3 -18.08 -0.27 18.58
N SER A 4 -18.26 0.68 19.50
CA SER A 4 -17.31 0.93 20.59
C SER A 4 -17.10 -0.32 21.46
N LYS A 5 -18.19 -1.03 21.78
CA LYS A 5 -18.12 -2.29 22.52
C LYS A 5 -17.38 -3.37 21.71
N THR A 6 -17.70 -3.51 20.42
CA THR A 6 -17.03 -4.48 19.54
C THR A 6 -15.53 -4.18 19.40
N PHE A 7 -15.13 -2.92 19.26
CA PHE A 7 -13.71 -2.56 19.16
C PHE A 7 -12.95 -2.86 20.46
N GLN A 8 -13.58 -2.61 21.62
CA GLN A 8 -13.00 -2.97 22.91
C GLN A 8 -12.86 -4.49 23.07
N GLU A 9 -13.83 -5.28 22.60
CA GLU A 9 -13.77 -6.74 22.60
C GLU A 9 -12.60 -7.23 21.72
N ILE A 10 -12.47 -6.73 20.49
CA ILE A 10 -11.35 -7.04 19.59
C ILE A 10 -10.01 -6.70 20.26
N TYR A 11 -9.88 -5.50 20.84
CA TYR A 11 -8.66 -5.10 21.52
C TYR A 11 -8.31 -6.06 22.67
N ASN A 12 -9.29 -6.39 23.52
CA ASN A 12 -9.08 -7.30 24.65
C ASN A 12 -8.71 -8.72 24.21
N GLU A 13 -9.23 -9.20 23.08
CA GLU A 13 -8.85 -10.48 22.49
C GLU A 13 -7.41 -10.45 21.98
N LEU A 14 -7.02 -9.38 21.29
CA LEU A 14 -5.66 -9.23 20.77
C LEU A 14 -4.61 -9.12 21.89
N GLN A 15 -4.95 -8.53 23.04
CA GLN A 15 -4.05 -8.51 24.22
C GLN A 15 -3.73 -9.91 24.79
N ARG A 16 -4.49 -10.94 24.40
CA ARG A 16 -4.27 -12.33 24.85
C ARG A 16 -3.49 -13.18 23.85
N VAL A 17 -3.14 -12.61 22.70
CA VAL A 17 -2.34 -13.30 21.68
C VAL A 17 -0.88 -13.35 22.15
N GLU A 18 -0.29 -14.55 22.20
CA GLU A 18 1.10 -14.73 22.65
C GLU A 18 2.12 -14.26 21.60
N ASP A 19 1.83 -14.50 20.31
CA ASP A 19 2.66 -14.06 19.19
C ASP A 19 2.08 -12.78 18.57
N ILE A 20 2.65 -11.64 18.95
CA ILE A 20 2.27 -10.32 18.45
C ILE A 20 2.98 -9.96 17.13
N GLY A 21 3.78 -10.88 16.58
CA GLY A 21 4.61 -10.64 15.42
C GLY A 21 5.78 -9.70 15.72
N GLN A 22 6.36 -9.15 14.65
CA GLN A 22 7.50 -8.22 14.72
C GLN A 22 7.24 -7.00 13.86
N VAL A 23 7.64 -5.83 14.39
CA VAL A 23 7.67 -4.59 13.62
C VAL A 23 8.69 -4.73 12.50
N ALA A 24 8.32 -4.25 11.31
CA ALA A 24 9.23 -4.22 10.18
C ALA A 24 10.48 -3.38 10.50
N ASP A 25 11.66 -3.96 10.29
CA ASP A 25 12.94 -3.37 10.74
C ASP A 25 13.96 -3.17 9.60
N TYR A 26 13.60 -3.50 8.36
CA TYR A 26 14.49 -3.37 7.20
C TYR A 26 14.84 -1.91 6.82
N ILE A 27 14.10 -0.94 7.36
CA ILE A 27 14.47 0.49 7.37
C ILE A 27 14.28 1.09 8.77
N PRO A 28 15.12 2.06 9.19
CA PRO A 28 15.06 2.65 10.53
C PRO A 28 13.71 3.30 10.87
N GLU A 29 13.08 3.95 9.88
CA GLU A 29 11.82 4.67 10.07
C GLU A 29 10.65 3.75 10.47
N LEU A 30 10.73 2.46 10.13
CA LEU A 30 9.76 1.45 10.55
C LEU A 30 10.19 0.77 11.85
N ALA A 31 11.48 0.51 12.02
CA ALA A 31 12.03 -0.18 13.18
C ALA A 31 11.74 0.52 14.53
N HIS A 32 11.58 1.85 14.49
CA HIS A 32 11.35 2.67 15.69
C HIS A 32 9.86 2.87 16.05
N ILE A 33 8.94 2.27 15.30
CA ILE A 33 7.51 2.35 15.60
C ILE A 33 7.19 1.54 16.86
N ASN A 34 6.35 2.09 17.74
CA ASN A 34 5.97 1.42 18.98
C ASN A 34 5.12 0.18 18.66
N PRO A 35 5.56 -1.05 19.02
CA PRO A 35 4.85 -2.28 18.72
C PRO A 35 3.47 -2.40 19.41
N ASN A 36 3.23 -1.59 20.45
CA ASN A 36 1.97 -1.60 21.18
C ASN A 36 0.91 -0.64 20.58
N GLN A 37 1.24 0.07 19.50
CA GLN A 37 0.27 0.96 18.83
C GLN A 37 -0.86 0.15 18.22
N PHE A 38 -2.10 0.53 18.53
CA PHE A 38 -3.29 -0.13 18.01
C PHE A 38 -4.42 0.87 17.79
N GLY A 39 -4.86 1.00 16.54
CA GLY A 39 -5.95 1.88 16.15
C GLY A 39 -6.96 1.18 15.24
N ILE A 40 -8.25 1.44 15.46
CA ILE A 40 -9.33 1.03 14.57
C ILE A 40 -10.11 2.28 14.15
N HIS A 41 -10.39 2.40 12.86
CA HIS A 41 -11.29 3.42 12.34
C HIS A 41 -12.31 2.80 11.36
N LEU A 42 -13.58 3.10 11.56
CA LEU A 42 -14.69 2.67 10.71
C LEU A 42 -15.42 3.90 10.19
N ILE A 43 -15.67 3.95 8.88
CA ILE A 43 -16.57 4.94 8.25
C ILE A 43 -17.66 4.16 7.52
N THR A 44 -18.92 4.44 7.83
CA THR A 44 -20.06 3.82 7.15
C THR A 44 -20.37 4.55 5.85
N VAL A 45 -21.14 3.92 4.97
CA VAL A 45 -21.60 4.55 3.70
C VAL A 45 -22.46 5.80 3.95
N ASN A 46 -23.03 5.95 5.15
CA ASN A 46 -23.81 7.12 5.56
C ASN A 46 -22.93 8.25 6.15
N GLY A 47 -21.62 8.05 6.23
CA GLY A 47 -20.67 9.03 6.77
C GLY A 47 -20.57 9.05 8.30
N GLU A 48 -21.20 8.10 8.99
CA GLU A 48 -20.96 7.90 10.42
C GLU A 48 -19.57 7.30 10.61
N TYR A 49 -18.84 7.77 11.63
CA TYR A 49 -17.52 7.25 11.93
C TYR A 49 -17.40 6.82 13.39
N PHE A 50 -16.58 5.79 13.60
CA PHE A 50 -16.27 5.22 14.91
C PHE A 50 -14.78 4.95 14.97
N ALA A 51 -14.14 5.33 16.06
CA ALA A 51 -12.71 5.17 16.27
C ALA A 51 -12.42 4.54 17.63
N PHE A 52 -11.29 3.85 17.74
CA PHE A 52 -10.80 3.25 18.97
C PHE A 52 -9.26 3.22 18.99
N GLY A 53 -8.66 3.44 20.16
CA GLY A 53 -7.21 3.43 20.34
C GLY A 53 -6.50 4.55 19.57
N ASP A 54 -5.35 4.22 19.00
CA ASP A 54 -4.45 5.13 18.27
C ASP A 54 -4.92 5.46 16.84
N ALA A 55 -6.23 5.55 16.62
CA ALA A 55 -6.84 5.70 15.29
C ALA A 55 -6.42 6.97 14.53
N ASP A 56 -5.97 8.01 15.25
CA ASP A 56 -5.50 9.27 14.68
C ASP A 56 -3.98 9.30 14.41
N VAL A 57 -3.25 8.25 14.80
CA VAL A 57 -1.80 8.17 14.58
C VAL A 57 -1.51 7.91 13.10
N LYS A 58 -0.79 8.82 12.46
CA LYS A 58 -0.37 8.69 11.06
C LYS A 58 0.74 7.65 10.92
N PHE A 59 0.68 6.84 9.86
CA PHE A 59 1.71 5.85 9.50
C PHE A 59 1.93 5.81 7.98
N SER A 60 3.06 5.24 7.54
CA SER A 60 3.31 4.98 6.11
C SER A 60 2.39 3.87 5.62
N ILE A 61 1.56 4.15 4.62
CA ILE A 61 0.60 3.16 4.09
C ILE A 61 1.27 2.04 3.28
N GLN A 62 2.56 2.15 2.96
CA GLN A 62 3.34 1.13 2.28
C GLN A 62 2.61 0.54 1.05
N SER A 63 2.52 -0.78 0.91
CA SER A 63 1.89 -1.44 -0.24
C SER A 63 0.39 -1.13 -0.41
N ILE A 64 -0.30 -0.55 0.58
CA ILE A 64 -1.68 -0.05 0.39
C ILE A 64 -1.71 1.04 -0.68
N ALA A 65 -0.62 1.79 -0.87
CA ALA A 65 -0.47 2.80 -1.94
C ALA A 65 -0.72 2.23 -3.35
N LYS A 66 -0.53 0.93 -3.56
CA LYS A 66 -0.79 0.25 -4.84
C LYS A 66 -2.25 0.36 -5.25
N VAL A 67 -3.19 0.30 -4.31
CA VAL A 67 -4.63 0.42 -4.58
C VAL A 67 -4.93 1.79 -5.19
N PHE A 68 -4.46 2.87 -4.57
CA PHE A 68 -4.70 4.23 -5.05
C PHE A 68 -4.02 4.48 -6.41
N SER A 69 -2.78 4.02 -6.55
CA SER A 69 -2.01 4.17 -7.79
C SER A 69 -2.68 3.40 -8.94
N PHE A 70 -3.12 2.17 -8.69
CA PHE A 70 -3.83 1.36 -9.66
C PHE A 70 -5.16 2.00 -10.08
N VAL A 71 -5.99 2.45 -9.14
CA VAL A 71 -7.27 3.10 -9.47
C VAL A 71 -7.03 4.35 -10.32
N LEU A 72 -6.02 5.15 -10.01
CA LEU A 72 -5.68 6.32 -10.81
C LEU A 72 -5.21 5.92 -12.21
N ALA A 73 -4.31 4.95 -12.35
CA ALA A 73 -3.83 4.48 -13.65
C ALA A 73 -4.99 3.89 -14.48
N TYR A 74 -5.80 3.02 -13.88
CA TYR A 74 -6.98 2.44 -14.52
C TYR A 74 -7.98 3.52 -14.97
N SER A 75 -8.10 4.62 -14.24
CA SER A 75 -8.97 5.73 -14.66
C SER A 75 -8.51 6.40 -15.97
N ARG A 76 -7.21 6.33 -16.30
CA ARG A 76 -6.60 6.88 -17.51
C ARG A 76 -6.64 5.92 -18.68
N VAL A 77 -6.12 4.71 -18.49
CA VAL A 77 -5.90 3.75 -19.58
C VAL A 77 -6.95 2.64 -19.67
N LYS A 78 -7.83 2.51 -18.66
CA LYS A 78 -8.89 1.48 -18.60
C LYS A 78 -8.31 0.08 -18.83
N SER A 79 -8.94 -0.71 -19.69
CA SER A 79 -8.54 -2.08 -20.01
C SER A 79 -7.17 -2.21 -20.67
N ASN A 80 -6.60 -1.13 -21.20
CA ASN A 80 -5.28 -1.18 -21.85
C ASN A 80 -4.16 -1.51 -20.85
N ILE A 81 -4.39 -1.34 -19.54
CA ILE A 81 -3.45 -1.78 -18.51
C ILE A 81 -3.17 -3.30 -18.60
N TRP A 82 -4.13 -4.09 -19.08
CA TRP A 82 -4.03 -5.55 -19.20
C TRP A 82 -3.15 -6.00 -20.37
N GLU A 83 -2.72 -5.08 -21.23
CA GLU A 83 -1.68 -5.35 -22.23
C GLU A 83 -0.28 -5.46 -21.58
N ARG A 84 -0.13 -4.95 -20.36
CA ARG A 84 1.16 -4.88 -19.64
C ARG A 84 1.22 -5.77 -18.39
N MET A 85 0.10 -6.35 -17.96
CA MET A 85 0.01 -7.24 -16.81
C MET A 85 -1.26 -8.09 -16.84
N ASP A 86 -1.27 -9.17 -16.06
CA ASP A 86 -2.39 -10.11 -15.94
C ASP A 86 -3.36 -9.74 -14.79
N LEU A 87 -4.38 -10.58 -14.55
CA LEU A 87 -5.41 -10.45 -13.51
C LEU A 87 -5.39 -11.59 -12.48
N GLU A 88 -4.44 -12.51 -12.58
CA GLU A 88 -4.39 -13.73 -11.78
C GLU A 88 -3.70 -13.52 -10.41
N PRO A 89 -4.12 -14.24 -9.36
CA PRO A 89 -3.38 -14.27 -8.11
C PRO A 89 -1.99 -14.87 -8.34
N ALA A 90 -0.97 -14.23 -7.77
CA ALA A 90 0.35 -14.85 -7.73
C ALA A 90 0.28 -16.01 -6.73
N GLY A 91 0.29 -17.26 -7.18
CA GLY A 91 0.39 -18.44 -6.32
C GLY A 91 1.71 -18.55 -5.54
N THR A 92 2.52 -17.49 -5.54
CA THR A 92 3.85 -17.37 -4.94
C THR A 92 3.95 -16.02 -4.19
N PRO A 93 4.97 -15.81 -3.34
CA PRO A 93 5.14 -14.54 -2.64
C PRO A 93 5.13 -13.33 -3.59
N PHE A 94 4.55 -12.21 -3.14
CA PHE A 94 4.31 -10.99 -3.93
C PHE A 94 5.56 -10.32 -4.57
N ASN A 95 6.75 -10.79 -4.24
CA ASN A 95 8.04 -10.27 -4.68
C ASN A 95 8.87 -11.34 -5.41
N SER A 96 8.29 -12.49 -5.78
CA SER A 96 8.96 -13.62 -6.41
C SER A 96 9.60 -13.23 -7.76
N LEU A 97 10.93 -13.28 -7.85
CA LEU A 97 11.68 -13.06 -9.09
C LEU A 97 11.52 -14.25 -10.05
N VAL A 98 11.48 -15.46 -9.51
CA VAL A 98 11.34 -16.71 -10.29
C VAL A 98 10.02 -16.75 -11.04
N GLN A 99 8.94 -16.32 -10.39
CA GLN A 99 7.63 -16.25 -11.04
C GLN A 99 7.64 -15.25 -12.19
N LEU A 100 8.22 -14.06 -11.96
CA LEU A 100 8.30 -13.02 -12.99
C LEU A 100 9.15 -13.48 -14.19
N GLU A 101 10.25 -14.18 -13.95
CA GLU A 101 11.08 -14.78 -15.01
C GLU A 101 10.30 -15.83 -15.81
N TYR A 102 9.59 -16.73 -15.13
CA TYR A 102 8.73 -17.74 -15.77
C TYR A 102 7.62 -17.09 -16.61
N ASP A 103 7.05 -16.00 -16.12
CA ASP A 103 6.04 -15.19 -16.79
C ASP A 103 6.63 -14.22 -17.82
N LYS A 104 7.92 -14.36 -18.15
CA LYS A 104 8.64 -13.58 -19.18
C LYS A 104 8.56 -12.07 -18.95
N GLY A 105 8.68 -11.65 -17.69
CA GLY A 105 8.64 -10.25 -17.31
C GLY A 105 7.25 -9.65 -17.20
N ILE A 106 6.18 -10.42 -17.43
CA ILE A 106 4.81 -9.92 -17.34
C ILE A 106 4.28 -10.13 -15.92
N PRO A 107 3.96 -9.05 -15.15
CA PRO A 107 3.43 -9.21 -13.80
C PRO A 107 2.03 -9.81 -13.78
N ARG A 108 1.74 -10.59 -12.74
CA ARG A 108 0.44 -11.28 -12.61
C ARG A 108 -0.74 -10.42 -12.23
N ASN A 109 -0.51 -9.30 -11.54
CA ASN A 109 -1.56 -8.36 -11.10
C ASN A 109 -0.91 -7.05 -10.61
N PRO A 110 -1.67 -5.95 -10.48
CA PRO A 110 -1.15 -4.65 -10.03
C PRO A 110 -0.74 -4.59 -8.54
N PHE A 111 -1.04 -5.62 -7.74
CA PHE A 111 -0.87 -5.58 -6.28
C PHE A 111 0.41 -6.28 -5.79
N ILE A 112 1.09 -7.03 -6.66
CA ILE A 112 2.48 -7.45 -6.47
C ILE A 112 3.46 -6.32 -6.80
N ASN A 113 4.71 -6.42 -6.35
CA ASN A 113 5.69 -5.33 -6.54
C ASN A 113 5.96 -5.05 -8.03
N ALA A 114 6.09 -6.10 -8.86
CA ALA A 114 6.33 -5.95 -10.30
C ALA A 114 5.17 -5.19 -10.99
N GLY A 115 3.92 -5.59 -10.71
CA GLY A 115 2.74 -4.93 -11.29
C GLY A 115 2.57 -3.50 -10.80
N ALA A 116 2.86 -3.23 -9.52
CA ALA A 116 2.86 -1.86 -9.00
C ALA A 116 3.91 -0.96 -9.68
N ILE A 117 5.06 -1.51 -10.06
CA ILE A 117 6.07 -0.77 -10.83
C ILE A 117 5.54 -0.46 -12.24
N VAL A 118 4.90 -1.40 -12.92
CA VAL A 118 4.24 -1.15 -14.22
C VAL A 118 3.12 -0.11 -14.09
N VAL A 119 2.34 -0.12 -13.00
CA VAL A 119 1.36 0.94 -12.70
C VAL A 119 2.04 2.30 -12.58
N CYS A 120 3.16 2.39 -11.87
CA CYS A 120 3.92 3.64 -11.75
C CYS A 120 4.43 4.12 -13.11
N ASP A 121 4.90 3.21 -13.96
CA ASP A 121 5.36 3.52 -15.31
C ASP A 121 4.24 4.10 -16.18
N ILE A 122 3.05 3.49 -16.18
CA ILE A 122 1.86 4.03 -16.84
C ILE A 122 1.51 5.43 -16.34
N LEU A 123 1.58 5.67 -15.03
CA LEU A 123 1.29 7.00 -14.47
C LEU A 123 2.32 8.03 -14.91
N VAL A 124 3.59 7.64 -15.11
CA VAL A 124 4.65 8.52 -15.63
C VAL A 124 4.38 8.93 -17.08
N ASP A 125 3.87 8.01 -17.89
CA ASP A 125 3.50 8.32 -19.29
C ASP A 125 2.24 9.20 -19.39
N GLU A 126 1.24 8.92 -18.54
CA GLU A 126 -0.09 9.54 -18.64
C GLU A 126 -0.21 10.90 -17.92
N LEU A 127 0.72 11.24 -17.03
CA LEU A 127 0.59 12.40 -16.15
C LEU A 127 1.86 13.27 -16.15
N ALA A 128 1.67 14.59 -16.26
CA ALA A 128 2.79 15.54 -16.22
C ALA A 128 3.51 15.56 -14.86
N SER A 129 2.79 15.35 -13.76
CA SER A 129 3.34 15.38 -12.39
C SER A 129 2.81 14.20 -11.55
N PRO A 130 3.18 12.95 -11.88
CA PRO A 130 2.52 11.75 -11.36
C PRO A 130 2.41 11.71 -9.83
N ARG A 131 3.47 12.14 -9.14
CA ARG A 131 3.52 12.23 -7.68
C ARG A 131 2.46 13.17 -7.10
N GLU A 132 2.40 14.40 -7.62
CA GLU A 132 1.43 15.40 -7.18
C GLU A 132 0.01 15.00 -7.56
N ASN A 133 -0.16 14.37 -8.73
CA ASN A 133 -1.45 13.85 -9.16
C ASN A 133 -1.95 12.72 -8.25
N VAL A 134 -1.08 11.78 -7.83
CA VAL A 134 -1.43 10.72 -6.87
C VAL A 134 -1.77 11.31 -5.50
N LEU A 135 -0.98 12.26 -4.98
CA LEU A 135 -1.28 12.92 -3.71
C LEU A 135 -2.60 13.68 -3.78
N SER A 136 -2.83 14.45 -4.83
CA SER A 136 -4.10 15.17 -5.05
C SER A 136 -5.28 14.21 -5.13
N PHE A 137 -5.12 13.07 -5.80
CA PHE A 137 -6.15 12.05 -5.89
C PHE A 137 -6.51 11.50 -4.49
N ILE A 138 -5.52 11.08 -3.69
CA ILE A 138 -5.75 10.57 -2.33
C ILE A 138 -6.37 11.64 -1.42
N ARG A 139 -5.88 12.87 -1.47
CA ARG A 139 -6.43 14.02 -0.71
C ARG A 139 -7.90 14.28 -1.10
N SER A 140 -8.25 14.12 -2.37
CA SER A 140 -9.65 14.28 -2.82
C SER A 140 -10.57 13.17 -2.29
N LEU A 141 -10.11 11.92 -2.25
CA LEU A 141 -10.89 10.79 -1.75
C LEU A 141 -11.13 10.88 -0.24
N THR A 142 -10.10 11.27 0.49
CA THR A 142 -10.11 11.36 1.95
C THR A 142 -10.64 12.70 2.48
N LYS A 143 -10.81 13.70 1.59
CA LYS A 143 -11.13 15.09 1.94
C LYS A 143 -10.15 15.68 2.96
N SER A 144 -8.89 15.24 2.92
CA SER A 144 -7.84 15.69 3.83
C SER A 144 -6.66 16.25 3.05
N SER A 145 -6.40 17.54 3.21
CA SER A 145 -5.23 18.20 2.62
C SER A 145 -3.91 17.86 3.33
N THR A 146 -3.97 17.23 4.49
CA THR A 146 -2.80 16.96 5.35
C THR A 146 -2.11 15.62 5.06
N ILE A 147 -2.62 14.84 4.11
CA ILE A 147 -1.98 13.60 3.68
C ILE A 147 -0.77 13.96 2.83
N ASP A 148 0.37 13.38 3.18
CA ASP A 148 1.62 13.54 2.44
C ASP A 148 2.47 12.27 2.54
N TYR A 149 3.51 12.17 1.73
CA TYR A 149 4.51 11.12 1.85
C TYR A 149 5.58 11.51 2.88
N ASN A 150 6.17 10.52 3.53
CA ASN A 150 7.31 10.75 4.42
C ASN A 150 8.62 10.73 3.59
N PRO A 151 9.38 11.83 3.53
CA PRO A 151 10.60 11.89 2.72
C PRO A 151 11.72 10.99 3.24
N LEU A 152 11.79 10.74 4.55
CA LEU A 152 12.78 9.83 5.14
C LEU A 152 12.48 8.39 4.76
N VAL A 153 11.23 7.95 4.91
CA VAL A 153 10.77 6.62 4.47
C VAL A 153 11.05 6.46 2.97
N ALA A 154 10.65 7.43 2.14
CA ALA A 154 10.88 7.36 0.69
C ALA A 154 12.38 7.27 0.32
N HIS A 155 13.25 7.96 1.05
CA HIS A 155 14.70 7.87 0.86
C HIS A 155 15.24 6.50 1.26
N SER A 156 14.84 5.99 2.43
CA SER A 156 15.27 4.69 2.94
C SER A 156 14.81 3.54 2.04
N GLU A 157 13.53 3.54 1.61
CA GLU A 157 12.97 2.57 0.66
C GLU A 157 13.73 2.57 -0.67
N LYS A 158 14.10 3.75 -1.18
CA LYS A 158 14.91 3.86 -2.40
C LYS A 158 16.30 3.25 -2.20
N LYS A 159 16.93 3.49 -1.05
CA LYS A 159 18.29 3.00 -0.74
C LYS A 159 18.33 1.48 -0.55
N SER A 160 17.28 0.89 0.04
CA SER A 160 17.18 -0.56 0.28
C SER A 160 16.46 -1.33 -0.84
N GLY A 161 15.97 -0.63 -1.87
CA GLY A 161 15.11 -1.16 -2.94
C GLY A 161 15.75 -2.13 -3.94
N PHE A 162 16.85 -2.79 -3.62
CA PHE A 162 17.60 -3.69 -4.52
C PHE A 162 16.71 -4.70 -5.25
N ARG A 163 15.75 -5.29 -4.54
CA ARG A 163 14.81 -6.25 -5.14
C ARG A 163 13.88 -5.60 -6.16
N ASN A 164 13.42 -4.38 -5.90
CA ASN A 164 12.59 -3.64 -6.86
C ASN A 164 13.40 -3.26 -8.10
N TYR A 165 14.68 -2.90 -7.95
CA TYR A 165 15.57 -2.71 -9.10
C TYR A 165 15.76 -4.02 -9.90
N ALA A 166 15.92 -5.15 -9.23
CA ALA A 166 16.01 -6.45 -9.91
C ALA A 166 14.73 -6.79 -10.70
N LEU A 167 13.53 -6.52 -10.13
CA LEU A 167 12.26 -6.69 -10.83
C LEU A 167 12.23 -5.86 -12.12
N VAL A 168 12.66 -4.59 -12.09
CA VAL A 168 12.73 -3.73 -13.28
C VAL A 168 13.63 -4.31 -14.36
N ASN A 169 14.74 -4.96 -14.00
CA ASN A 169 15.65 -5.55 -14.99
C ASN A 169 15.11 -6.87 -15.60
N LEU A 170 14.10 -7.48 -14.99
CA LEU A 170 13.44 -8.69 -15.49
C LEU A 170 12.20 -8.40 -16.34
N MET A 171 11.72 -7.15 -16.34
CA MET A 171 10.58 -6.68 -17.15
C MET A 171 11.09 -5.98 -18.40
#